data_AF-A0A7S3K914-F1
#
_entry.id   AF-A0A7S3K914-F1
#
_cell.length_a   1.000
_cell.length_b   1.000
_cell.length_c   1.000
_cell.angle_alpha   90.00
_cell.angle_beta   90.00
_cell.angle_gamma   90.00
#
_symmetry.space_group_name_H-M   'P 1'
#
loop_
_entity.id
_entity.type
_entity.pdbx_description
1 polymer ?
#
loop_
_entity_poly.entity_id
_entity_poly.type
_entity_poly.pdbx_seq_one_letter_code
_entity_poly.pdbx_strand_id
1 'polypeptide(L)'
;KENDIISDDRANRRHLAIHWEKTTFRNAVFNAYANRKPILFIMADLMTDDSKDILKAVFHDEETLKIISENYFVFGIESGNPEANALSLEFNIREIPHFGVIMAKSDSDYDVVESFADDNVDLERFRDFLLSSFGTFKVLLEVLLSSFDHQPTGPDIYQDDRFIDFKQEEDRMIREQQKREYEKAQMEDRIRLVKRKEEEEKERRKQEEKLQKEQEAAQLEIIAKELAEKKKNELPPEPEEGTTIKFREPENGNSFVRKFNPTDTVSILYDFVQSRLDEIEFESDTLIFEIGVIENRFRVLDNRERTLEEEGLCPTATLHIREIEAEEEDSEET
;
A
#
# COMPACT_ATOMS: atom_id res chain seq x y z
N LYS A 1 -25.63 -8.15 14.00
CA LYS A 1 -25.36 -9.09 15.12
C LYS A 1 -24.99 -10.44 14.52
N GLU A 2 -23.90 -10.45 13.76
CA GLU A 2 -23.27 -11.63 13.17
C GLU A 2 -21.79 -11.27 13.21
N ASN A 3 -21.03 -11.94 14.08
CA ASN A 3 -19.56 -12.05 14.14
C ASN A 3 -19.13 -12.38 15.57
N ASP A 4 -19.45 -13.58 16.06
CA ASP A 4 -18.89 -14.08 17.33
C ASP A 4 -18.95 -15.62 17.46
N ILE A 5 -18.59 -16.38 16.41
CA ILE A 5 -18.49 -17.86 16.48
C ILE A 5 -17.18 -18.39 15.84
N ILE A 6 -16.11 -17.59 15.75
CA ILE A 6 -14.80 -18.09 15.26
C ILE A 6 -13.68 -17.63 16.19
N SER A 7 -13.77 -17.98 17.47
CA SER A 7 -12.76 -17.56 18.47
C SER A 7 -12.23 -18.68 19.37
N ASP A 8 -12.72 -19.92 19.31
CA ASP A 8 -12.33 -20.94 20.31
C ASP A 8 -11.51 -22.14 19.79
N ASP A 9 -11.13 -22.15 18.51
CA ASP A 9 -10.43 -23.31 17.93
C ASP A 9 -8.90 -23.25 18.06
N ARG A 10 -8.35 -22.13 18.56
CA ARG A 10 -6.90 -21.98 18.82
C ARG A 10 -6.45 -22.54 20.17
N ALA A 11 -7.37 -22.70 21.14
CA ALA A 11 -7.05 -23.20 22.47
C ALA A 11 -6.86 -24.73 22.48
N ASN A 12 -7.66 -25.47 21.70
CA ASN A 12 -7.58 -26.93 21.59
C ASN A 12 -6.32 -27.43 20.86
N ARG A 13 -5.66 -26.59 20.05
CA ARG A 13 -4.40 -26.94 19.37
C ARG A 13 -3.18 -27.03 20.31
N ARG A 14 -3.29 -26.61 21.58
CA ARG A 14 -2.18 -26.65 22.54
C ARG A 14 -2.00 -27.98 23.27
N HIS A 15 -2.98 -28.88 23.24
CA HIS A 15 -2.92 -30.15 23.96
C HIS A 15 -2.38 -31.33 23.15
N LEU A 16 -2.31 -31.20 21.81
CA LEU A 16 -1.56 -32.12 20.96
C LEU A 16 -0.16 -31.53 20.79
N ALA A 17 0.84 -32.04 21.51
CA ALA A 17 2.26 -31.66 21.39
C ALA A 17 2.90 -32.07 20.03
N ILE A 18 2.07 -32.20 18.99
CA ILE A 18 2.46 -32.40 17.61
C ILE A 18 2.54 -31.02 16.99
N HIS A 19 3.70 -30.63 16.49
CA HIS A 19 3.83 -29.41 15.70
C HIS A 19 3.17 -29.59 14.34
N TRP A 20 1.84 -29.52 14.30
CA TRP A 20 1.08 -29.34 13.08
C TRP A 20 1.55 -28.02 12.43
N GLU A 21 2.01 -28.10 11.18
CA GLU A 21 2.15 -26.95 10.28
C GLU A 21 3.17 -25.84 10.66
N LYS A 22 4.46 -26.17 10.79
CA LYS A 22 5.52 -25.12 10.72
C LYS A 22 6.63 -25.38 9.71
N THR A 23 6.65 -26.54 9.08
CA THR A 23 7.71 -26.93 8.14
C THR A 23 7.09 -27.65 6.95
N THR A 24 7.71 -27.54 5.77
CA THR A 24 7.34 -28.33 4.60
C THR A 24 7.77 -29.79 4.77
N PHE A 25 7.17 -30.70 4.02
CA PHE A 25 7.55 -32.13 4.02
C PHE A 25 9.02 -32.30 3.65
N ARG A 26 9.51 -31.54 2.65
CA ARG A 26 10.94 -31.53 2.28
C ARG A 26 11.86 -31.19 3.45
N ASN A 27 11.48 -30.21 4.27
CA ASN A 27 12.26 -29.87 5.46
C ASN A 27 12.21 -30.99 6.52
N ALA A 28 11.09 -31.71 6.62
CA ALA A 28 11.00 -32.89 7.48
C ALA A 28 11.94 -34.00 7.01
N VAL A 29 11.99 -34.29 5.70
CA VAL A 29 12.94 -35.24 5.09
C VAL A 29 14.38 -34.86 5.37
N PHE A 30 14.75 -33.60 5.13
CA PHE A 30 16.09 -33.10 5.42
C PHE A 30 16.48 -33.27 6.90
N ASN A 31 15.59 -32.87 7.82
CA ASN A 31 15.86 -32.96 9.26
C ASN A 31 15.92 -34.42 9.73
N ALA A 32 15.05 -35.28 9.22
CA ALA A 32 15.03 -36.70 9.52
C ALA A 32 16.33 -37.39 9.08
N TYR A 33 16.80 -37.09 7.87
CA TYR A 33 18.08 -37.57 7.36
C TYR A 33 19.25 -37.10 8.23
N ALA A 34 19.31 -35.80 8.55
CA ALA A 34 20.37 -35.23 9.38
C ALA A 34 20.44 -35.83 10.80
N ASN A 35 19.29 -36.17 11.37
CA ASN A 35 19.19 -36.73 12.72
C ASN A 35 19.13 -38.26 12.76
N ARG A 36 19.13 -38.93 11.60
CA ARG A 36 18.96 -40.40 11.46
C ARG A 36 17.73 -40.93 12.21
N LYS A 37 16.64 -40.19 12.14
CA LYS A 37 15.34 -40.57 12.72
C LYS A 37 14.32 -40.80 11.61
N PRO A 38 13.46 -41.82 11.70
CA PRO A 38 12.32 -41.96 10.80
C PRO A 38 11.32 -40.81 11.03
N ILE A 39 10.55 -40.49 9.99
CA ILE A 39 9.45 -39.55 10.07
C ILE A 39 8.19 -40.32 10.42
N LEU A 40 7.48 -39.90 11.46
CA LEU A 40 6.10 -40.29 11.70
C LEU A 40 5.19 -39.31 10.94
N PHE A 41 4.72 -39.74 9.79
CA PHE A 41 3.81 -39.01 8.92
C PHE A 41 2.36 -39.20 9.39
N ILE A 42 1.62 -38.11 9.53
CA ILE A 42 0.22 -38.11 9.96
C ILE A 42 -0.57 -37.21 9.02
N MET A 43 -1.56 -37.77 8.32
CA MET A 43 -2.55 -37.00 7.57
C MET A 43 -3.91 -37.16 8.25
N ALA A 44 -4.53 -36.06 8.64
CA ALA A 44 -5.82 -36.08 9.35
C ALA A 44 -6.74 -34.95 8.85
N ASP A 45 -8.05 -35.18 8.94
CA ASP A 45 -9.04 -34.11 8.77
C ASP A 45 -9.45 -33.61 10.15
N LEU A 46 -8.86 -32.48 10.55
CA LEU A 46 -9.14 -31.85 11.84
C LEU A 46 -10.52 -31.20 11.91
N MET A 47 -11.35 -31.29 10.86
CA MET A 47 -12.75 -30.87 10.91
C MET A 47 -13.68 -32.02 11.35
N THR A 48 -13.24 -33.27 11.21
CA THR A 48 -14.01 -34.46 11.60
C THR A 48 -13.76 -34.84 13.07
N ASP A 49 -14.82 -35.22 13.79
CA ASP A 49 -14.69 -35.66 15.19
C ASP A 49 -13.94 -37.00 15.29
N ASP A 50 -14.12 -37.90 14.31
CA ASP A 50 -13.45 -39.20 14.25
C ASP A 50 -11.92 -39.07 14.25
N SER A 51 -11.37 -38.22 13.36
CA SER A 51 -9.93 -37.98 13.32
C SER A 51 -9.42 -37.33 14.62
N LYS A 52 -10.19 -36.42 15.22
CA LYS A 52 -9.82 -35.77 16.50
C LYS A 52 -9.78 -36.78 17.63
N ASP A 53 -10.74 -37.67 17.70
CA ASP A 53 -10.88 -38.60 18.82
C ASP A 53 -9.83 -39.71 18.74
N ILE A 54 -9.51 -40.19 17.53
CA ILE A 54 -8.37 -41.09 17.29
C ILE A 54 -7.06 -40.40 17.70
N LEU A 55 -6.80 -39.18 17.23
CA LEU A 55 -5.59 -38.45 17.59
C LEU A 55 -5.53 -38.18 19.10
N LYS A 56 -6.64 -37.83 19.75
CA LYS A 56 -6.65 -37.66 21.21
C LYS A 56 -6.32 -38.97 21.91
N ALA A 57 -6.94 -40.09 21.52
CA ALA A 57 -6.71 -41.39 22.14
C ALA A 57 -5.23 -41.80 22.05
N VAL A 58 -4.62 -41.60 20.88
CA VAL A 58 -3.21 -41.96 20.62
C VAL A 58 -2.24 -41.02 21.34
N PHE A 59 -2.48 -39.71 21.30
CA PHE A 59 -1.52 -38.69 21.76
C PHE A 59 -1.77 -38.19 23.19
N HIS A 60 -2.75 -38.71 23.92
CA HIS A 60 -2.89 -38.45 25.36
C HIS A 60 -2.07 -39.42 26.22
N ASP A 61 -1.60 -40.52 25.64
CA ASP A 61 -0.84 -41.53 26.36
C ASP A 61 0.65 -41.15 26.47
N GLU A 62 1.13 -41.00 27.71
CA GLU A 62 2.49 -40.53 27.99
C GLU A 62 3.58 -41.48 27.46
N GLU A 63 3.33 -42.78 27.50
CA GLU A 63 4.29 -43.78 27.05
C GLU A 63 4.46 -43.75 25.51
N THR A 64 3.35 -43.60 24.79
CA THR A 64 3.33 -43.42 23.33
C THR A 64 4.05 -42.12 22.94
N LEU A 65 3.75 -41.00 23.63
CA LEU A 65 4.45 -39.74 23.40
C LEU A 65 5.96 -39.85 23.64
N LYS A 66 6.37 -40.62 24.65
CA LYS A 66 7.77 -40.89 24.93
C LYS A 66 8.43 -41.66 23.78
N ILE A 67 7.81 -42.74 23.30
CA ILE A 67 8.31 -43.50 22.15
C ILE A 67 8.45 -42.60 20.92
N ILE A 68 7.44 -41.77 20.64
CA ILE A 68 7.44 -40.86 19.49
C ILE A 68 8.56 -39.82 19.61
N SER A 69 8.64 -39.10 20.73
CA SER A 69 9.62 -38.02 20.90
C SER A 69 11.07 -38.50 20.92
N GLU A 70 11.33 -39.70 21.46
CA GLU A 70 12.66 -40.29 21.48
C GLU A 70 13.07 -40.81 20.09
N ASN A 71 12.16 -41.44 19.36
CA ASN A 71 12.52 -42.24 18.19
C ASN A 71 12.15 -41.61 16.83
N TYR A 72 11.18 -40.69 16.77
CA TYR A 72 10.62 -40.20 15.52
C TYR A 72 10.75 -38.68 15.35
N PHE A 73 10.74 -38.25 14.09
CA PHE A 73 10.43 -36.87 13.70
C PHE A 73 8.97 -36.80 13.27
N VAL A 74 8.12 -36.09 14.02
CA VAL A 74 6.67 -36.06 13.71
C VAL A 74 6.38 -35.01 12.65
N PHE A 75 5.70 -35.41 11.59
CA PHE A 75 5.18 -34.53 10.55
C PHE A 75 3.67 -34.74 10.38
N GLY A 76 2.89 -33.76 10.80
CA GLY A 76 1.44 -33.76 10.66
C GLY A 76 0.97 -32.74 9.62
N ILE A 77 0.07 -33.15 8.74
CA ILE A 77 -0.55 -32.29 7.73
C ILE A 77 -2.07 -32.44 7.69
N GLU A 78 -2.78 -31.33 7.57
CA GLU A 78 -4.23 -31.31 7.42
C GLU A 78 -4.63 -31.67 5.99
N SER A 79 -5.64 -32.53 5.81
CA SER A 79 -6.09 -33.02 4.50
C SER A 79 -6.49 -31.92 3.51
N GLY A 80 -6.89 -30.74 4.00
CA GLY A 80 -7.22 -29.57 3.18
C GLY A 80 -6.03 -28.81 2.62
N ASN A 81 -4.80 -29.12 3.05
CA ASN A 81 -3.59 -28.42 2.59
C ASN A 81 -3.20 -28.84 1.16
N PRO A 82 -2.80 -27.90 0.26
CA PRO A 82 -2.32 -28.26 -1.08
C PRO A 82 -1.16 -29.26 -1.09
N GLU A 83 -0.25 -29.19 -0.11
CA GLU A 83 0.86 -30.14 0.06
C GLU A 83 0.33 -31.53 0.47
N ALA A 84 -0.78 -31.61 1.21
CA ALA A 84 -1.41 -32.89 1.56
C ALA A 84 -1.98 -33.60 0.33
N ASN A 85 -2.54 -32.86 -0.64
CA ASN A 85 -3.04 -33.44 -1.89
C ASN A 85 -1.92 -34.04 -2.75
N ALA A 86 -0.73 -33.43 -2.75
CA ALA A 86 0.42 -33.98 -3.46
C ALA A 86 0.90 -35.28 -2.78
N LEU A 87 1.06 -35.24 -1.45
CA LEU A 87 1.53 -36.39 -0.68
C LEU A 87 0.51 -37.54 -0.64
N SER A 88 -0.80 -37.25 -0.70
CA SER A 88 -1.83 -38.30 -0.76
C SER A 88 -1.76 -39.08 -2.07
N LEU A 89 -1.47 -38.43 -3.19
CA LEU A 89 -1.24 -39.09 -4.47
C LEU A 89 0.07 -39.89 -4.46
N GLU A 90 1.13 -39.29 -3.93
CA GLU A 90 2.46 -39.91 -3.86
C GLU A 90 2.48 -41.17 -2.98
N PHE A 91 1.79 -41.13 -1.83
CA PHE A 91 1.71 -42.25 -0.89
C PHE A 91 0.48 -43.14 -1.13
N ASN A 92 -0.32 -42.86 -2.16
CA ASN A 92 -1.57 -43.56 -2.47
C ASN A 92 -2.49 -43.66 -1.22
N ILE A 93 -2.64 -42.55 -0.49
CA ILE A 93 -3.50 -42.44 0.69
C ILE A 93 -4.95 -42.32 0.23
N ARG A 94 -5.80 -43.20 0.76
CA ARG A 94 -7.23 -43.28 0.41
C ARG A 94 -8.16 -43.00 1.58
N GLU A 95 -7.65 -43.15 2.79
CA GLU A 95 -8.41 -43.12 4.03
C GLU A 95 -7.67 -42.26 5.05
N ILE A 96 -8.43 -41.56 5.90
CA ILE A 96 -7.94 -40.58 6.87
C ILE A 96 -8.67 -40.85 8.20
N PRO A 97 -8.00 -40.83 9.36
CA PRO A 97 -6.59 -40.49 9.54
C PRO A 97 -5.63 -41.58 9.01
N HIS A 98 -4.54 -41.13 8.40
CA HIS A 98 -3.49 -41.98 7.85
C HIS A 98 -2.21 -41.79 8.66
N PHE A 99 -1.57 -42.90 9.02
CA PHE A 99 -0.29 -42.94 9.70
C PHE A 99 0.74 -43.65 8.84
N GLY A 100 1.90 -43.05 8.67
CA GLY A 100 3.01 -43.61 7.90
C GLY A 100 4.33 -43.43 8.62
N VAL A 101 5.25 -44.36 8.41
CA VAL A 101 6.64 -44.24 8.82
C VAL A 101 7.50 -44.16 7.58
N ILE A 102 8.24 -43.06 7.46
CA ILE A 102 9.04 -42.75 6.29
C ILE A 102 10.52 -42.69 6.68
N MET A 103 11.37 -43.32 5.89
CA MET A 103 12.82 -43.32 6.05
C MET A 103 13.45 -42.42 5.00
N ALA A 104 14.13 -41.36 5.42
CA ALA A 104 14.92 -40.54 4.52
C ALA A 104 16.25 -41.24 4.17
N LYS A 105 16.50 -41.44 2.87
CA LYS A 105 17.76 -41.98 2.33
C LYS A 105 18.76 -40.86 2.01
N SER A 106 18.26 -39.70 1.61
CA SER A 106 19.03 -38.48 1.37
C SER A 106 18.22 -37.23 1.77
N ASP A 107 18.69 -36.06 1.37
CA ASP A 107 17.96 -34.78 1.49
C ASP A 107 16.77 -34.65 0.52
N SER A 108 16.64 -35.55 -0.45
CA SER A 108 15.56 -35.57 -1.45
C SER A 108 14.93 -36.94 -1.69
N ASP A 109 15.56 -38.02 -1.25
CA ASP A 109 15.11 -39.39 -1.47
C ASP A 109 14.67 -40.05 -0.16
N TYR A 110 13.59 -40.83 -0.22
CA TYR A 110 12.98 -41.45 0.95
C TYR A 110 12.11 -42.65 0.55
N ASP A 111 11.93 -43.58 1.50
CA ASP A 111 11.04 -44.74 1.36
C ASP A 111 9.95 -44.72 2.42
N VAL A 112 8.76 -45.18 2.05
CA VAL A 112 7.72 -45.53 3.02
C VAL A 112 8.06 -46.91 3.60
N VAL A 113 8.35 -46.95 4.90
CA VAL A 113 8.71 -48.18 5.63
C VAL A 113 7.45 -49.00 5.93
N GLU A 114 6.45 -48.33 6.49
CA GLU A 114 5.19 -48.93 6.89
C GLU A 114 4.11 -47.85 6.88
N SER A 115 2.89 -48.19 6.51
CA SER A 115 1.76 -47.28 6.60
C SER A 115 0.48 -48.03 6.91
N PHE A 116 -0.43 -47.36 7.60
CA PHE A 116 -1.75 -47.88 7.84
C PHE A 116 -2.77 -46.73 7.94
N ALA A 117 -3.96 -46.98 7.42
CA ALA A 117 -5.15 -46.20 7.70
C ALA A 117 -6.16 -47.16 8.31
N ASP A 118 -6.79 -46.75 9.39
CA ASP A 118 -7.87 -47.51 10.01
C ASP A 118 -8.78 -46.51 10.73
N ASP A 119 -10.08 -46.68 10.57
CA ASP A 119 -11.13 -45.87 11.18
C ASP A 119 -11.34 -46.23 12.66
N ASN A 120 -10.70 -47.30 13.15
CA ASN A 120 -10.78 -47.77 14.53
C ASN A 120 -9.40 -48.11 15.10
N VAL A 121 -8.48 -47.15 15.03
CA VAL A 121 -7.15 -47.27 15.66
C VAL A 121 -7.30 -47.26 17.19
N ASP A 122 -7.03 -48.40 17.83
CA ASP A 122 -6.82 -48.43 19.28
C ASP A 122 -5.35 -48.15 19.63
N LEU A 123 -5.12 -47.79 20.90
CA LEU A 123 -3.80 -47.41 21.40
C LEU A 123 -2.78 -48.56 21.27
N GLU A 124 -3.21 -49.80 21.50
CA GLU A 124 -2.33 -50.97 21.44
C GLU A 124 -1.83 -51.20 20.01
N ARG A 125 -2.73 -51.17 19.02
CA ARG A 125 -2.37 -51.33 17.62
C ARG A 125 -1.48 -50.21 17.10
N PHE A 126 -1.70 -48.97 17.55
CA PHE A 126 -0.82 -47.86 17.19
C PHE A 126 0.59 -48.04 17.79
N ARG A 127 0.70 -48.48 19.05
CA ARG A 127 2.00 -48.78 19.68
C ARG A 127 2.70 -49.93 18.98
N ASP A 128 1.99 -50.99 18.63
CA ASP A 128 2.54 -52.12 17.88
C ASP A 128 3.08 -51.68 16.52
N PHE A 129 2.35 -50.81 15.81
CA PHE A 129 2.81 -50.19 14.58
C PHE A 129 4.10 -49.39 14.79
N LEU A 130 4.20 -48.55 15.83
CA LEU A 130 5.43 -47.83 16.12
C LEU A 130 6.60 -48.78 16.42
N LEU A 131 6.40 -49.77 17.29
CA LEU A 131 7.48 -50.69 17.65
C LEU A 131 7.95 -51.54 16.46
N SER A 132 7.01 -52.03 15.65
CA SER A 132 7.28 -52.79 14.41
C SER A 132 8.05 -51.94 13.40
N SER A 133 7.51 -50.77 13.06
CA SER A 133 8.10 -49.87 12.06
C SER A 133 9.49 -49.38 12.47
N PHE A 134 9.72 -49.12 13.76
CA PHE A 134 11.05 -48.75 14.26
C PHE A 134 12.05 -49.90 14.17
N GLY A 135 11.61 -51.14 14.44
CA GLY A 135 12.42 -52.34 14.23
C GLY A 135 12.85 -52.48 12.78
N THR A 136 11.91 -52.34 11.84
CA THR A 136 12.17 -52.38 10.39
C THR A 136 13.12 -51.24 9.97
N PHE A 137 12.89 -50.03 10.46
CA PHE A 137 13.76 -48.88 10.22
C PHE A 137 15.20 -49.14 10.67
N LYS A 138 15.41 -49.72 11.85
CA LYS A 138 16.76 -50.04 12.33
C LYS A 138 17.50 -51.00 11.41
N VAL A 139 16.83 -52.06 10.95
CA VAL A 139 17.42 -53.03 10.02
C VAL A 139 17.78 -52.34 8.69
N LEU A 140 16.89 -51.53 8.14
CA LEU A 140 17.15 -50.79 6.90
C LEU A 140 18.29 -49.79 7.05
N LEU A 141 18.35 -49.07 8.18
CA LEU A 141 19.42 -48.13 8.47
C LEU A 141 20.77 -48.83 8.63
N GLU A 142 20.81 -50.00 9.28
CA GLU A 142 22.03 -50.81 9.39
C GLU A 142 22.51 -51.30 8.01
N VAL A 143 21.59 -51.75 7.15
CA VAL A 143 21.92 -52.14 5.77
C VAL A 143 22.49 -50.94 5.00
N LEU A 144 21.83 -49.78 5.06
CA LEU A 144 22.30 -48.55 4.41
C LEU A 144 23.69 -48.16 4.92
N LEU A 145 23.90 -48.10 6.23
CA LEU A 145 25.21 -47.74 6.80
C LEU A 145 26.30 -48.76 6.46
N SER A 146 25.99 -50.07 6.46
CA SER A 146 26.95 -51.11 6.08
C SER A 146 27.36 -51.05 4.61
N SER A 147 26.48 -50.52 3.74
CA SER A 147 26.78 -50.29 2.32
C SER A 147 27.75 -49.12 2.10
N PHE A 148 27.88 -48.19 3.06
CA PHE A 148 28.84 -47.09 3.00
C PHE A 148 30.25 -47.46 3.51
N ASP A 149 30.41 -48.51 4.31
CA ASP A 149 31.72 -48.95 4.85
C ASP A 149 32.53 -49.83 3.88
N HIS A 150 31.96 -50.25 2.75
CA HIS A 150 32.74 -50.82 1.66
C HIS A 150 33.31 -49.70 0.79
N GLN A 151 34.56 -49.31 1.03
CA GLN A 151 35.33 -48.59 0.02
C GLN A 151 35.38 -49.44 -1.27
N PRO A 152 34.81 -48.99 -2.40
CA PRO A 152 35.00 -49.69 -3.65
C PRO A 152 36.39 -49.34 -4.16
N THR A 153 37.35 -50.25 -4.00
CA THR A 153 38.54 -50.28 -4.86
C THR A 153 38.13 -50.80 -6.23
N GLY A 154 37.70 -49.91 -7.12
CA GLY A 154 37.53 -50.22 -8.54
C GLY A 154 36.41 -49.43 -9.23
N PRO A 155 36.60 -48.97 -10.48
CA PRO A 155 35.57 -48.27 -11.22
C PRO A 155 34.68 -49.30 -11.94
N ASP A 156 33.60 -49.73 -11.29
CA ASP A 156 32.54 -50.43 -12.02
C ASP A 156 31.51 -49.43 -12.52
N ILE A 157 31.54 -49.29 -13.84
CA ILE A 157 30.71 -48.46 -14.68
C ILE A 157 29.36 -49.17 -14.83
N TYR A 158 28.39 -48.77 -14.02
CA TYR A 158 26.98 -48.73 -14.43
C TYR A 158 26.43 -47.38 -13.98
N GLN A 159 26.75 -46.35 -14.77
CA GLN A 159 26.02 -45.09 -14.73
C GLN A 159 24.65 -45.34 -15.37
N ASP A 160 23.59 -45.28 -14.57
CA ASP A 160 22.22 -45.26 -15.07
C ASP A 160 22.04 -43.92 -15.77
N ASP A 161 22.04 -43.90 -17.11
CA ASP A 161 21.93 -42.67 -17.94
C ASP A 161 20.76 -41.78 -17.48
N ARG A 162 19.69 -42.40 -16.94
CA ARG A 162 18.52 -41.72 -16.37
C ARG A 162 18.84 -40.84 -15.16
N PHE A 163 19.83 -41.20 -14.33
CA PHE A 163 20.23 -40.42 -13.16
C PHE A 163 21.10 -39.22 -13.54
N ILE A 164 21.88 -39.35 -14.61
CA ILE A 164 22.67 -38.25 -15.18
C ILE A 164 21.74 -37.25 -15.86
N ASP A 165 20.77 -37.73 -16.65
CA ASP A 165 19.77 -36.88 -17.30
C ASP A 165 18.90 -36.14 -16.28
N PHE A 166 18.45 -36.82 -15.22
CA PHE A 166 17.66 -36.19 -14.15
C PHE A 166 18.44 -35.09 -13.43
N LYS A 167 19.72 -35.33 -13.08
CA LYS A 167 20.57 -34.29 -12.49
C LYS A 167 20.82 -33.11 -13.42
N GLN A 168 20.96 -33.35 -14.73
CA GLN A 168 21.12 -32.29 -15.71
C GLN A 168 19.83 -31.46 -15.86
N GLU A 169 18.67 -32.09 -15.77
CA GLU A 169 17.37 -31.40 -15.78
C GLU A 169 17.13 -30.60 -14.50
N GLU A 170 17.46 -31.13 -13.33
CA GLU A 170 17.41 -30.36 -12.07
C GLU A 170 18.36 -29.16 -12.08
N ASP A 171 19.62 -29.35 -12.49
CA ASP A 171 20.59 -28.27 -12.62
C ASP A 171 20.11 -27.20 -13.61
N ARG A 172 19.46 -27.63 -14.71
CA ARG A 172 18.86 -26.72 -15.68
C ARG A 172 17.67 -25.96 -15.08
N MET A 173 16.79 -26.64 -14.35
CA MET A 173 15.66 -25.99 -13.67
C MET A 173 16.12 -24.98 -12.62
N ILE A 174 17.14 -25.31 -11.82
CA ILE A 174 17.71 -24.40 -10.83
C ILE A 174 18.31 -23.17 -11.51
N ARG A 175 19.09 -23.35 -12.58
CA ARG A 175 19.66 -22.22 -13.34
C ARG A 175 18.59 -21.37 -14.00
N GLU A 176 17.54 -21.98 -14.54
CA GLU A 176 16.42 -21.25 -15.13
C GLU A 176 15.64 -20.46 -14.06
N GLN A 177 15.43 -21.03 -12.87
CA GLN A 177 14.77 -20.34 -11.76
C GLN A 177 15.62 -19.16 -11.27
N GLN A 178 16.92 -19.37 -11.03
CA GLN A 178 17.84 -18.30 -10.65
C GLN A 178 17.90 -17.19 -11.71
N LYS A 179 17.88 -17.55 -13.00
CA LYS A 179 17.86 -16.58 -14.09
C LYS A 179 16.55 -15.76 -14.09
N ARG A 180 15.39 -16.39 -13.90
CA ARG A 180 14.10 -15.70 -13.80
C ARG A 180 14.05 -14.75 -12.60
N GLU A 181 14.55 -15.19 -11.44
CA GLU A 181 14.61 -14.36 -10.23
C GLU A 181 15.54 -13.16 -10.43
N TYR A 182 16.70 -13.37 -11.05
CA TYR A 182 17.65 -12.30 -11.38
C TYR A 182 17.07 -11.29 -12.39
N GLU A 183 16.41 -11.78 -13.45
CA GLU A 183 15.74 -10.92 -14.44
C GLU A 183 14.60 -10.11 -13.81
N LYS A 184 13.82 -10.73 -12.92
CA LYS A 184 12.75 -10.06 -12.17
C LYS A 184 13.31 -8.97 -11.24
N ALA A 185 14.37 -9.27 -10.49
CA ALA A 185 15.04 -8.30 -9.63
C ALA A 185 15.60 -7.10 -10.43
N GLN A 186 16.24 -7.35 -11.58
CA GLN A 186 16.70 -6.26 -12.46
C GLN A 186 15.56 -5.41 -13.00
N MET A 187 14.43 -6.02 -13.35
CA MET A 187 13.26 -5.29 -13.84
C MET A 187 12.65 -4.42 -12.74
N GLU A 188 12.53 -4.94 -11.52
CA GLU A 188 12.04 -4.21 -10.36
C GLU A 188 12.93 -3.01 -10.02
N ASP A 189 14.26 -3.18 -10.05
CA ASP A 189 15.21 -2.09 -9.83
C ASP A 189 15.12 -1.00 -10.91
N ARG A 190 14.95 -1.39 -12.20
CA ARG A 190 14.72 -0.43 -13.28
C ARG A 190 13.41 0.34 -13.09
N ILE A 191 12.33 -0.35 -12.73
CA ILE A 191 11.03 0.29 -12.49
C ILE A 191 11.13 1.26 -11.30
N ARG A 192 11.80 0.87 -10.21
CA ARG A 192 12.01 1.73 -9.04
C ARG A 192 12.83 2.96 -9.42
N LEU A 193 13.88 2.81 -10.23
CA LEU A 193 14.70 3.93 -10.70
C LEU A 193 13.90 4.90 -11.59
N VAL A 194 13.10 4.38 -12.52
CA VAL A 194 12.24 5.19 -13.40
C VAL A 194 11.21 5.96 -12.58
N LYS A 195 10.50 5.28 -11.66
CA LYS A 195 9.54 5.93 -10.76
C LYS A 195 10.17 7.05 -9.93
N ARG A 196 11.36 6.79 -9.34
CA ARG A 196 12.05 7.82 -8.55
C ARG A 196 12.42 9.05 -9.39
N LYS A 197 12.87 8.84 -10.63
CA LYS A 197 13.17 9.94 -11.56
C LYS A 197 11.91 10.71 -11.98
N GLU A 198 10.81 10.02 -12.24
CA GLU A 198 9.53 10.66 -12.56
C GLU A 198 8.99 11.48 -11.39
N GLU A 199 9.11 10.98 -10.16
CA GLU A 199 8.74 11.71 -8.94
C GLU A 199 9.63 12.94 -8.72
N GLU A 200 10.96 12.79 -8.82
CA GLU A 200 11.92 13.90 -8.71
C GLU A 200 11.66 14.99 -9.79
N GLU A 201 11.37 14.59 -11.04
CA GLU A 201 11.07 15.52 -12.13
C GLU A 201 9.72 16.22 -11.92
N LYS A 202 8.69 15.49 -11.45
CA LYS A 202 7.38 16.07 -11.14
C LYS A 202 7.46 17.07 -9.99
N GLU A 203 8.29 16.79 -8.98
CA GLU A 203 8.50 17.70 -7.87
C GLU A 203 9.29 18.95 -8.30
N ARG A 204 10.31 18.79 -9.14
CA ARG A 204 11.04 19.93 -9.71
C ARG A 204 10.14 20.83 -10.55
N ARG A 205 9.31 20.28 -11.43
CA ARG A 205 8.35 21.07 -12.22
C ARG A 205 7.36 21.84 -11.35
N LYS A 206 6.82 21.21 -10.30
CA LYS A 206 5.93 21.89 -9.35
C LYS A 206 6.62 23.04 -8.60
N GLN A 207 7.90 22.88 -8.26
CA GLN A 207 8.67 23.96 -7.61
C GLN A 207 8.95 25.10 -8.59
N GLU A 208 9.31 24.79 -9.85
CA GLU A 208 9.52 25.79 -10.90
C GLU A 208 8.23 26.57 -11.22
N GLU A 209 7.09 25.89 -11.35
CA GLU A 209 5.78 26.53 -11.57
C GLU A 209 5.37 27.43 -10.40
N LYS A 210 5.58 26.99 -9.15
CA LYS A 210 5.32 27.82 -7.97
C LYS A 210 6.18 29.08 -7.97
N LEU A 211 7.47 28.92 -8.25
CA LEU A 211 8.40 30.05 -8.29
C LEU A 211 8.05 31.04 -9.41
N GLN A 212 7.63 30.55 -10.58
CA GLN A 212 7.16 31.41 -11.67
C GLN A 212 5.90 32.19 -11.28
N LYS A 213 4.89 31.54 -10.68
CA LYS A 213 3.68 32.22 -10.21
C LYS A 213 3.97 33.28 -9.14
N GLU A 214 4.86 32.97 -8.19
CA GLU A 214 5.28 33.95 -7.18
C GLU A 214 6.01 35.15 -7.80
N GLN A 215 6.87 34.92 -8.80
CA GLN A 215 7.56 36.00 -9.52
C GLN A 215 6.59 36.86 -10.35
N GLU A 216 5.63 36.25 -11.03
CA GLU A 216 4.61 36.97 -11.80
C GLU A 216 3.71 37.81 -10.89
N ALA A 217 3.24 37.26 -9.77
CA ALA A 217 2.45 38.00 -8.79
C ALA A 217 3.24 39.20 -8.21
N ALA A 218 4.52 39.01 -7.87
CA ALA A 218 5.37 40.08 -7.37
C ALA A 218 5.60 41.19 -8.42
N GLN A 219 5.75 40.82 -9.69
CA GLN A 219 5.88 41.79 -10.79
C GLN A 219 4.60 42.59 -11.01
N LEU A 220 3.43 41.93 -10.96
CA LEU A 220 2.13 42.59 -11.08
C LEU A 220 1.91 43.59 -9.95
N GLU A 221 2.31 43.25 -8.71
CA GLU A 221 2.21 44.14 -7.56
C GLU A 221 3.08 45.40 -7.74
N ILE A 222 4.31 45.25 -8.24
CA ILE A 222 5.19 46.38 -8.53
C ILE A 222 4.59 47.29 -9.61
N ILE A 223 4.06 46.71 -10.69
CA ILE A 223 3.43 47.46 -11.78
C ILE A 223 2.19 48.21 -11.28
N ALA A 224 1.36 47.57 -10.45
CA ALA A 224 0.18 48.18 -9.86
C ALA A 224 0.54 49.40 -9.00
N LYS A 225 1.59 49.28 -8.16
CA LYS A 225 2.12 50.38 -7.36
C LYS A 225 2.63 51.54 -8.22
N GLU A 226 3.41 51.25 -9.26
CA GLU A 226 3.91 52.30 -10.17
C GLU A 226 2.76 53.02 -10.92
N LEU A 227 1.70 52.30 -11.29
CA LEU A 227 0.53 52.90 -11.94
C LEU A 227 -0.27 53.76 -10.96
N ALA A 228 -0.45 53.32 -9.71
CA ALA A 228 -1.11 54.11 -8.67
C ALA A 228 -0.37 55.42 -8.39
N GLU A 229 0.96 55.39 -8.31
CA GLU A 229 1.79 56.59 -8.13
C GLU A 229 1.70 57.56 -9.32
N LYS A 230 1.74 57.05 -10.56
CA LYS A 230 1.56 57.90 -11.76
C LYS A 230 0.19 58.57 -11.77
N LYS A 231 -0.87 57.82 -11.48
CA LYS A 231 -2.23 58.36 -11.41
C LYS A 231 -2.39 59.39 -10.29
N LYS A 232 -1.74 59.19 -9.14
CA LYS A 232 -1.73 60.17 -8.05
C LYS A 232 -1.14 61.52 -8.48
N ASN A 233 -0.12 61.50 -9.35
CA ASN A 233 0.54 62.70 -9.86
C ASN A 233 -0.23 63.38 -11.02
N GLU A 234 -1.08 62.65 -11.73
CA GLU A 234 -1.88 63.17 -12.86
C GLU A 234 -3.23 63.77 -12.43
N LEU A 235 -3.64 63.59 -11.16
CA LEU A 235 -4.89 64.15 -10.66
C LEU A 235 -4.85 65.70 -10.63
N PRO A 236 -5.86 66.38 -11.20
CA PRO A 236 -5.92 67.84 -11.17
C PRO A 236 -6.02 68.36 -9.73
N PRO A 237 -5.46 69.55 -9.43
CA PRO A 237 -5.55 70.16 -8.10
C PRO A 237 -7.00 70.40 -7.71
N GLU A 238 -7.31 70.29 -6.41
CA GLU A 238 -8.67 70.47 -5.90
C GLU A 238 -9.17 71.91 -6.16
N PRO A 239 -10.33 72.09 -6.83
CA PRO A 239 -10.87 73.41 -7.11
C PRO A 239 -11.41 74.08 -5.83
N GLU A 240 -11.20 75.39 -5.70
CA GLU A 240 -11.70 76.18 -4.55
C GLU A 240 -13.23 76.18 -4.48
N GLU A 241 -13.88 76.30 -5.65
CA GLU A 241 -15.33 76.21 -5.86
C GLU A 241 -15.65 75.04 -6.78
N GLY A 242 -16.40 74.06 -6.28
CA GLY A 242 -16.69 72.84 -7.04
C GLY A 242 -17.71 71.93 -6.36
N THR A 243 -17.99 70.81 -7.01
CA THR A 243 -18.92 69.78 -6.54
C THR A 243 -18.26 68.94 -5.46
N THR A 244 -18.90 68.83 -4.30
CA THR A 244 -18.36 68.06 -3.17
C THR A 244 -18.79 66.61 -3.27
N ILE A 245 -17.84 65.70 -3.49
CA ILE A 245 -18.12 64.26 -3.59
C ILE A 245 -17.55 63.55 -2.36
N LYS A 246 -18.43 62.80 -1.69
CA LYS A 246 -18.09 61.94 -0.56
C LYS A 246 -18.04 60.49 -1.05
N PHE A 247 -16.89 59.85 -0.93
CA PHE A 247 -16.73 58.43 -1.21
C PHE A 247 -16.87 57.65 0.10
N ARG A 248 -17.57 56.53 0.06
CA ARG A 248 -17.75 55.63 1.19
C ARG A 248 -17.08 54.30 0.92
N GLU A 249 -16.20 53.90 1.83
CA GLU A 249 -15.48 52.64 1.80
C GLU A 249 -16.43 51.45 2.08
N PRO A 250 -16.13 50.26 1.54
CA PRO A 250 -16.98 49.08 1.65
C PRO A 250 -17.05 48.52 3.08
N GLU A 251 -15.92 48.29 3.77
CA GLU A 251 -15.89 47.63 5.09
C GLU A 251 -15.97 48.60 6.28
N ASN A 252 -14.99 49.50 6.40
CA ASN A 252 -14.84 50.33 7.61
C ASN A 252 -15.90 51.43 7.74
N GLY A 253 -16.68 51.66 6.68
CA GLY A 253 -17.66 52.76 6.62
C GLY A 253 -17.03 54.15 6.69
N ASN A 254 -15.70 54.21 6.63
CA ASN A 254 -14.94 55.43 6.49
C ASN A 254 -15.33 56.14 5.19
N SER A 255 -15.08 57.43 5.17
CA SER A 255 -15.43 58.24 4.02
C SER A 255 -14.45 59.37 3.83
N PHE A 256 -14.01 59.54 2.61
CA PHE A 256 -13.18 60.67 2.20
C PHE A 256 -13.98 61.60 1.31
N VAL A 257 -13.71 62.90 1.46
CA VAL A 257 -14.43 63.97 0.76
C VAL A 257 -13.42 64.74 -0.07
N ARG A 258 -13.76 65.01 -1.33
CA ARG A 258 -12.95 65.85 -2.22
C ARG A 258 -13.87 66.65 -3.14
N LYS A 259 -13.45 67.87 -3.49
CA LYS A 259 -14.11 68.69 -4.51
C LYS A 259 -13.61 68.36 -5.92
N PHE A 260 -14.53 68.38 -6.88
CA PHE A 260 -14.25 68.20 -8.31
C PHE A 260 -14.94 69.30 -9.12
N ASN A 261 -14.46 69.59 -10.33
CA ASN A 261 -15.15 70.54 -11.21
C ASN A 261 -16.39 69.86 -11.80
N PRO A 262 -17.52 70.58 -11.97
CA PRO A 262 -18.71 70.02 -12.62
C PRO A 262 -18.47 69.46 -14.03
N THR A 263 -17.47 70.00 -14.73
CA THR A 263 -17.06 69.61 -16.07
C THR A 263 -16.13 68.40 -16.11
N ASP A 264 -15.64 67.93 -14.96
CA ASP A 264 -14.78 66.75 -14.89
C ASP A 264 -15.58 65.49 -15.27
N THR A 265 -14.91 64.49 -15.81
CA THR A 265 -15.56 63.24 -16.22
C THR A 265 -15.59 62.23 -15.07
N VAL A 266 -16.51 61.26 -15.15
CA VAL A 266 -16.60 60.13 -14.21
C VAL A 266 -15.27 59.36 -14.13
N SER A 267 -14.47 59.32 -15.20
CA SER A 267 -13.13 58.70 -15.19
C SER A 267 -12.23 59.23 -14.08
N ILE A 268 -12.26 60.53 -13.80
CA ILE A 268 -11.42 61.16 -12.77
C ILE A 268 -11.78 60.65 -11.36
N LEU A 269 -13.05 60.28 -11.13
CA LEU A 269 -13.47 59.67 -9.87
C LEU A 269 -12.85 58.28 -9.69
N TYR A 270 -12.84 57.48 -10.76
CA TYR A 270 -12.18 56.18 -10.77
C TYR A 270 -10.68 56.30 -10.57
N ASP A 271 -10.03 57.25 -11.25
CA ASP A 271 -8.59 57.51 -11.08
C ASP A 271 -8.26 57.99 -9.65
N PHE A 272 -9.14 58.77 -9.04
CA PHE A 272 -8.97 59.21 -7.65
C PHE A 272 -9.09 58.05 -6.65
N VAL A 273 -10.11 57.20 -6.78
CA VAL A 273 -10.23 55.99 -5.94
C VAL A 273 -9.04 55.07 -6.19
N GLN A 274 -8.60 54.91 -7.44
CA GLN A 274 -7.44 54.10 -7.80
C GLN A 274 -6.14 54.62 -7.18
N SER A 275 -5.97 55.94 -7.06
CA SER A 275 -4.79 56.55 -6.40
C SER A 275 -4.73 56.35 -4.88
N ARG A 276 -5.85 55.91 -4.28
CA ARG A 276 -5.98 55.65 -2.84
C ARG A 276 -6.26 54.18 -2.54
N LEU A 277 -6.04 53.28 -3.49
CA LEU A 277 -6.22 51.84 -3.26
C LEU A 277 -5.40 51.34 -2.06
N ASP A 278 -4.19 51.86 -1.84
CA ASP A 278 -3.35 51.49 -0.69
C ASP A 278 -3.93 51.94 0.67
N GLU A 279 -4.88 52.88 0.68
CA GLU A 279 -5.54 53.39 1.90
C GLU A 279 -6.92 52.74 2.12
N ILE A 280 -7.45 52.00 1.15
CA ILE A 280 -8.78 51.38 1.19
C ILE A 280 -8.61 49.88 1.41
N GLU A 281 -9.22 49.35 2.47
CA GLU A 281 -9.26 47.91 2.74
C GLU A 281 -10.36 47.24 1.87
N PHE A 282 -9.96 46.23 1.10
CA PHE A 282 -10.83 45.36 0.29
C PHE A 282 -10.78 43.92 0.87
N GLU A 283 -11.85 43.13 0.70
CA GLU A 283 -11.92 41.75 1.22
C GLU A 283 -11.10 40.76 0.37
N SER A 284 -10.94 41.05 -0.93
CA SER A 284 -10.19 40.23 -1.90
C SER A 284 -8.90 40.91 -2.35
N ASP A 285 -7.91 40.08 -2.70
CA ASP A 285 -6.67 40.51 -3.35
C ASP A 285 -6.92 40.97 -4.81
N THR A 286 -8.14 40.76 -5.33
CA THR A 286 -8.55 41.22 -6.66
C THR A 286 -9.05 42.66 -6.59
N LEU A 287 -8.19 43.61 -6.99
CA LEU A 287 -8.43 45.08 -6.95
C LEU A 287 -9.48 45.57 -7.99
N ILE A 288 -10.61 44.88 -8.14
CA ILE A 288 -11.69 45.25 -9.06
C ILE A 288 -12.82 45.91 -8.27
N PHE A 289 -13.13 47.16 -8.60
CA PHE A 289 -14.17 47.93 -7.89
C PHE A 289 -15.10 48.71 -8.84
N GLU A 290 -16.31 48.92 -8.36
CA GLU A 290 -17.33 49.79 -8.95
C GLU A 290 -17.61 50.98 -8.05
N ILE A 291 -17.85 52.13 -8.67
CA ILE A 291 -18.32 53.34 -7.99
C ILE A 291 -19.78 53.57 -8.39
N GLY A 292 -20.65 53.72 -7.40
CA GLY A 292 -22.07 53.93 -7.66
C GLY A 292 -22.77 54.83 -6.64
N VAL A 293 -23.94 55.34 -7.04
CA VAL A 293 -24.83 56.13 -6.16
C VAL A 293 -25.90 55.20 -5.58
N ILE A 294 -26.20 55.37 -4.29
CA ILE A 294 -27.34 54.70 -3.64
C ILE A 294 -28.49 55.69 -3.52
N GLU A 295 -29.41 55.65 -4.47
CA GLU A 295 -30.69 56.38 -4.37
C GLU A 295 -31.79 55.44 -3.88
N ASN A 296 -32.04 54.35 -4.64
CA ASN A 296 -33.07 53.35 -4.36
C ASN A 296 -32.57 51.91 -4.65
N ARG A 297 -31.69 51.79 -5.64
CA ARG A 297 -30.81 50.64 -5.92
C ARG A 297 -29.41 51.18 -6.20
N PHE A 298 -28.39 50.35 -6.05
CA PHE A 298 -27.02 50.74 -6.40
C PHE A 298 -26.94 50.97 -7.92
N ARG A 299 -26.72 52.22 -8.32
CA ARG A 299 -26.53 52.61 -9.73
C ARG A 299 -25.05 52.76 -9.99
N VAL A 300 -24.47 51.84 -10.77
CA VAL A 300 -23.06 51.88 -11.19
C VAL A 300 -22.85 53.03 -12.16
N LEU A 301 -21.75 53.77 -11.99
CA LEU A 301 -21.30 54.80 -12.93
C LEU A 301 -20.40 54.16 -14.00
N ASP A 302 -21.00 53.39 -14.89
CA ASP A 302 -20.32 52.64 -15.95
C ASP A 302 -19.73 53.54 -17.04
N ASN A 303 -20.42 54.64 -17.37
CA ASN A 303 -20.03 55.55 -18.44
C ASN A 303 -19.00 56.59 -17.99
N ARG A 304 -17.71 56.28 -18.21
CA ARG A 304 -16.56 57.09 -17.78
C ARG A 304 -16.40 58.43 -18.52
N GLU A 305 -17.04 58.59 -19.68
CA GLU A 305 -16.88 59.78 -20.53
C GLU A 305 -17.84 60.92 -20.16
N ARG A 306 -18.91 60.61 -19.41
CA ARG A 306 -19.89 61.62 -18.97
C ARG A 306 -19.32 62.53 -17.90
N THR A 307 -19.79 63.77 -17.90
CA THR A 307 -19.42 64.76 -16.89
C THR A 307 -20.18 64.54 -15.58
N LEU A 308 -19.61 65.05 -14.47
CA LEU A 308 -20.25 64.97 -13.15
C LEU A 308 -21.61 65.69 -13.12
N GLU A 309 -21.75 66.77 -13.90
CA GLU A 309 -23.02 67.49 -14.06
C GLU A 309 -24.07 66.67 -14.81
N GLU A 310 -23.70 65.99 -15.89
CA GLU A 310 -24.61 65.13 -16.67
C GLU A 310 -25.10 63.91 -15.88
N GLU A 311 -24.27 63.36 -15.00
CA GLU A 311 -24.65 62.25 -14.11
C GLU A 311 -25.43 62.69 -12.87
N GLY A 312 -25.64 64.01 -12.70
CA GLY A 312 -26.44 64.59 -11.61
C GLY A 312 -25.73 64.56 -10.26
N LEU A 313 -24.40 64.56 -10.24
CA LEU A 313 -23.59 64.48 -9.01
C LEU A 313 -23.34 65.87 -8.38
N CYS A 314 -23.77 66.95 -9.04
CA CYS A 314 -23.67 68.33 -8.58
C CYS A 314 -24.91 68.77 -7.78
N PRO A 315 -24.78 69.61 -6.73
CA PRO A 315 -23.55 70.18 -6.18
C PRO A 315 -22.87 69.30 -5.12
N THR A 316 -23.56 68.26 -4.64
CA THR A 316 -23.05 67.33 -3.62
C THR A 316 -23.55 65.91 -3.90
N ALA A 317 -22.65 64.93 -3.91
CA ALA A 317 -22.99 63.53 -4.09
C ALA A 317 -22.27 62.62 -3.09
N THR A 318 -22.91 61.49 -2.75
CA THR A 318 -22.27 60.40 -2.00
C THR A 318 -22.15 59.18 -2.89
N LEU A 319 -20.92 58.74 -3.11
CA LEU A 319 -20.58 57.57 -3.91
C LEU A 319 -20.16 56.44 -2.99
N HIS A 320 -20.57 55.23 -3.34
CA HIS A 320 -20.26 54.00 -2.64
C HIS A 320 -19.33 53.17 -3.53
N ILE A 321 -18.23 52.72 -2.93
CA ILE A 321 -17.28 51.81 -3.57
C ILE A 321 -17.73 50.38 -3.25
N ARG A 322 -17.83 49.53 -4.27
CA ARG A 322 -18.17 48.12 -4.13
C ARG A 322 -17.11 47.28 -4.81
N GLU A 323 -16.70 46.22 -4.14
CA GLU A 323 -15.80 45.20 -4.66
C GLU A 323 -16.53 44.21 -5.57
N ILE A 324 -15.86 43.77 -6.65
CA ILE A 324 -16.35 42.71 -7.53
C ILE A 324 -15.42 41.52 -7.38
N GLU A 325 -15.96 40.36 -7.06
CA GLU A 325 -15.23 39.10 -7.13
C GLU A 325 -14.88 38.82 -8.60
N ALA A 326 -13.59 38.70 -8.90
CA ALA A 326 -13.18 38.14 -10.18
C ALA A 326 -13.69 36.70 -10.24
N GLU A 327 -14.62 36.40 -11.15
CA GLU A 327 -14.99 35.02 -11.45
C GLU A 327 -13.70 34.31 -11.92
N GLU A 328 -13.17 33.42 -11.07
CA GLU A 328 -12.11 32.50 -11.46
C GLU A 328 -12.68 31.67 -12.61
N GLU A 329 -12.25 31.96 -13.85
CA GLU A 329 -12.51 31.09 -14.98
C GLU A 329 -11.84 29.75 -14.64
N ASP A 330 -12.66 28.82 -14.14
CA ASP A 330 -12.41 27.39 -14.05
C ASP A 330 -12.03 26.92 -15.45
N SER A 331 -10.76 27.06 -15.78
CA SER A 331 -10.09 26.39 -16.89
C SER A 331 -9.88 24.93 -16.47
N GLU A 332 -11.00 24.23 -16.27
CA GLU A 332 -11.04 22.78 -16.39
C GLU A 332 -10.79 22.44 -17.87
N GLU A 333 -9.51 22.35 -18.24
CA GLU A 333 -9.09 21.60 -19.42
C GLU A 333 -9.50 20.12 -19.23
N THR A 334 -10.66 19.75 -19.78
CA THR A 334 -11.06 18.36 -20.05
C THR A 334 -10.39 17.78 -21.29
#